data_AF-A0A2W4SK87-F1
#
_entry.id   AF-A0A2W4SK87-F1
#
_cell.length_a   1.000
_cell.length_b   1.000
_cell.length_c   1.000
_cell.angle_alpha   90.00
_cell.angle_beta   90.00
_cell.angle_gamma   90.00
#
_symmetry.space_group_name_H-M   'P 1'
#
loop_
_entity.id
_entity.type
_entity.pdbx_description
1 polymer ?
#
loop_
_entity_poly.entity_id
_entity_poly.type
_entity_poly.pdbx_seq_one_letter_code
_entity_poly.pdbx_strand_id
1 'polypeptide(L)'
;AAERQPDRERRLLKEFKGIGDVGCDIFFREAQAVWDELYPFADRRALKAALTLGLGSNPEDLAKLVRRDEFVRLVGALARCDIEKRYAEVAG
;
A
#
# COMPACT_ATOMS: atom_id res chain seq x y z
N ALA A 1 -0.43 21.13 -9.58
CA ALA A 1 0.13 21.14 -8.21
C ALA A 1 1.23 20.09 -8.06
N ALA A 2 0.95 18.79 -8.27
CA ALA A 2 1.96 17.74 -8.09
C ALA A 2 2.50 17.10 -9.41
N GLU A 3 1.85 17.33 -10.55
CA GLU A 3 2.28 16.85 -11.87
C GLU A 3 2.46 15.31 -11.96
N ARG A 4 1.64 14.53 -11.24
CA ARG A 4 1.72 13.06 -11.18
C ARG A 4 3.08 12.54 -10.69
N GLN A 5 3.68 13.27 -9.75
CA GLN A 5 4.97 12.91 -9.14
C GLN A 5 4.72 12.47 -7.70
N PRO A 6 4.85 11.18 -7.37
CA PRO A 6 4.54 10.64 -6.04
C PRO A 6 5.25 11.38 -4.89
N ASP A 7 6.52 11.77 -5.07
CA ASP A 7 7.24 12.51 -4.02
C ASP A 7 6.64 13.90 -3.76
N ARG A 8 6.16 14.57 -4.81
CA ARG A 8 5.48 15.87 -4.68
C ARG A 8 4.08 15.70 -4.08
N GLU A 9 3.36 14.66 -4.47
CA GLU A 9 2.04 14.32 -3.91
C GLU A 9 2.15 14.06 -2.42
N ARG A 10 3.13 13.25 -1.99
CA ARG A 10 3.40 13.00 -0.57
C ARG A 10 3.71 14.30 0.16
N ARG A 11 4.56 15.16 -0.40
CA ARG A 11 4.89 16.44 0.23
C ARG A 11 3.65 17.30 0.43
N LEU A 12 2.81 17.45 -0.59
CA LEU A 12 1.59 18.26 -0.54
C LEU A 12 0.54 17.68 0.39
N LEU A 13 0.39 16.35 0.44
CA LEU A 13 -0.51 15.70 1.40
C LEU A 13 -0.11 16.01 2.85
N LYS A 14 1.20 16.08 3.14
CA LYS A 14 1.71 16.42 4.49
C LYS A 14 1.49 17.87 4.89
N GLU A 15 1.04 18.75 3.99
CA GLU A 15 0.67 20.14 4.33
C GLU A 15 -0.70 20.19 5.04
N PHE A 16 -1.53 19.16 4.91
CA PHE A 16 -2.79 19.06 5.64
C PHE A 16 -2.53 18.70 7.12
N LYS A 17 -3.11 19.47 8.03
CA LYS A 17 -3.03 19.22 9.47
C LYS A 17 -3.52 17.80 9.80
N GLY A 18 -2.66 17.01 10.43
CA GLY A 18 -2.96 15.63 10.83
C GLY A 18 -2.52 14.56 9.83
N ILE A 19 -1.99 14.92 8.66
CA ILE A 19 -1.44 13.96 7.70
C ILE A 19 0.08 13.86 7.86
N GLY A 20 0.54 12.80 8.52
CA GLY A 20 1.95 12.41 8.57
C GLY A 20 2.29 11.34 7.53
N ASP A 21 3.48 10.73 7.64
CA ASP A 21 3.91 9.68 6.69
C ASP A 21 2.96 8.48 6.65
N VAL A 22 2.43 8.07 7.81
CA VAL A 22 1.43 6.99 7.89
C VAL A 22 0.14 7.37 7.16
N GLY A 23 -0.31 8.62 7.27
CA GLY A 23 -1.49 9.10 6.56
C GLY A 23 -1.29 9.12 5.05
N CYS A 24 -0.10 9.52 4.60
CA CYS A 24 0.29 9.47 3.19
C CYS A 24 0.33 8.03 2.67
N ASP A 25 0.90 7.10 3.44
CA ASP A 25 0.96 5.68 3.07
C ASP A 25 -0.44 5.10 2.88
N ILE A 26 -1.37 5.39 3.80
CA ILE A 26 -2.77 4.98 3.68
C ILE A 26 -3.41 5.60 2.43
N PHE A 27 -3.23 6.90 2.20
CA PHE A 27 -3.76 7.57 1.02
C PHE A 27 -3.21 6.95 -0.28
N PHE A 28 -1.88 6.78 -0.37
CA PHE A 28 -1.21 6.25 -1.55
C PHE A 28 -1.69 4.83 -1.87
N ARG A 29 -1.87 4.01 -0.83
CA ARG A 29 -2.36 2.64 -0.99
C ARG A 29 -3.71 2.59 -1.72
N GLU A 30 -4.67 3.42 -1.30
CA GLU A 30 -6.02 3.44 -1.88
C GLU A 30 -6.08 4.22 -3.21
N ALA A 31 -5.33 5.32 -3.32
CA ALA A 31 -5.36 6.22 -4.49
C ALA A 31 -4.86 5.56 -5.77
N GLN A 32 -4.05 4.50 -5.70
CA GLN A 32 -3.67 3.67 -6.84
C GLN A 32 -4.83 3.19 -7.71
N ALA A 33 -6.05 3.10 -7.15
CA ALA A 33 -7.25 2.72 -7.92
C ALA A 33 -7.62 3.75 -9.01
N VAL A 34 -7.13 4.99 -8.87
CA VAL A 34 -7.44 6.11 -9.77
C VAL A 34 -6.20 6.89 -10.23
N TRP A 35 -5.07 6.79 -9.51
CA TRP A 35 -3.81 7.48 -9.81
C TRP A 35 -2.75 6.43 -10.19
N ASP A 36 -2.60 6.21 -11.49
CA ASP A 36 -1.73 5.17 -12.05
C ASP A 36 -0.25 5.35 -11.70
N GLU A 37 0.20 6.60 -11.49
CA GLU A 37 1.56 6.98 -11.10
C GLU A 37 1.99 6.44 -9.73
N LEU A 38 1.03 6.03 -8.89
CA LEU A 38 1.29 5.42 -7.59
C LEU A 38 1.50 3.91 -7.68
N TYR A 39 1.15 3.27 -8.81
CA TYR A 39 1.28 1.83 -8.95
C TYR A 39 2.70 1.43 -9.41
N PRO A 40 3.33 0.40 -8.80
CA PRO A 40 2.90 -0.33 -7.60
C PRO A 40 3.40 0.32 -6.30
N PHE A 41 2.51 0.53 -5.34
CA PHE A 41 2.83 0.98 -3.98
C PHE A 41 2.29 -0.01 -2.93
N ALA A 42 3.17 -0.43 -2.04
CA ALA A 42 2.83 -1.19 -0.85
C ALA A 42 3.51 -0.55 0.37
N ASP A 43 2.72 -0.18 1.37
CA ASP A 43 3.25 0.41 2.59
C ASP A 43 3.94 -0.62 3.49
N ARG A 44 4.59 -0.14 4.56
CA ARG A 44 5.34 -0.99 5.49
C ARG A 44 4.49 -2.08 6.15
N ARG A 45 3.20 -1.85 6.38
CA ARG A 45 2.32 -2.84 7.01
C ARG A 45 1.96 -3.93 6.02
N ALA A 46 1.61 -3.55 4.79
CA ALA A 46 1.35 -4.50 3.71
C ALA A 46 2.60 -5.38 3.43
N LEU A 47 3.78 -4.77 3.29
CA LEU A 47 5.03 -5.51 3.06
C LEU A 47 5.41 -6.41 4.24
N LYS A 48 5.20 -5.97 5.47
CA LYS A 48 5.44 -6.82 6.65
C LYS A 48 4.55 -8.05 6.66
N ALA A 49 3.26 -7.89 6.32
CA ALA A 49 2.36 -9.03 6.24
C ALA A 49 2.69 -9.96 5.07
N ALA A 50 3.00 -9.40 3.91
CA ALA A 50 3.49 -10.17 2.76
C ALA A 50 4.70 -11.03 3.10
N LEU A 51 5.71 -10.43 3.75
CA LEU A 51 6.91 -11.15 4.16
C LEU A 51 6.60 -12.27 5.15
N THR A 52 5.71 -12.02 6.10
CA THR A 52 5.29 -13.00 7.12
C THR A 52 4.52 -14.17 6.50
N LEU A 53 3.74 -13.90 5.44
CA LEU A 53 2.94 -14.90 4.71
C LEU A 53 3.71 -15.54 3.54
N GLY A 54 4.97 -15.17 3.30
CA GLY A 54 5.78 -15.71 2.21
C GLY A 54 5.35 -15.29 0.81
N LEU A 55 4.63 -14.16 0.67
CA LEU A 55 4.08 -13.69 -0.61
C LEU A 55 5.05 -12.80 -1.41
N GLY A 56 6.10 -12.29 -0.77
CA GLY A 56 7.06 -11.37 -1.39
C GLY A 56 7.60 -10.35 -0.40
N SER A 57 8.51 -9.49 -0.88
CA SER A 57 9.22 -8.53 -0.01
C SER A 57 9.19 -7.07 -0.50
N ASN A 58 8.66 -6.84 -1.70
CA ASN A 58 8.56 -5.53 -2.33
C ASN A 58 7.23 -5.40 -3.11
N PRO A 59 6.82 -4.17 -3.48
CA PRO A 59 5.57 -3.94 -4.21
C PRO A 59 5.49 -4.71 -5.54
N GLU A 60 6.62 -4.86 -6.24
CA GLU A 60 6.70 -5.52 -7.55
C GLU A 60 6.44 -7.02 -7.47
N ASP A 61 6.88 -7.69 -6.39
CA ASP A 61 6.58 -9.09 -6.14
C ASP A 61 5.09 -9.31 -5.93
N LEU A 62 4.46 -8.43 -5.14
CA LEU A 62 3.02 -8.49 -4.87
C LEU A 62 2.20 -8.20 -6.13
N ALA A 63 2.69 -7.31 -6.99
CA ALA A 63 2.02 -6.94 -8.23
C ALA A 63 1.92 -8.12 -9.23
N LYS A 64 2.79 -9.13 -9.10
CA LYS A 64 2.76 -10.34 -9.92
C LYS A 64 1.72 -11.38 -9.45
N LEU A 65 1.20 -11.25 -8.23
CA LEU A 65 0.30 -12.23 -7.63
C LEU A 65 -1.16 -12.08 -8.06
N VAL A 66 -1.55 -10.88 -8.49
CA VAL A 66 -2.94 -10.51 -8.76
C VAL A 66 -3.02 -9.65 -10.02
N ARG A 67 -4.21 -9.53 -10.60
CA ARG A 67 -4.40 -8.56 -11.68
C ARG A 67 -4.25 -7.13 -11.13
N ARG A 68 -3.91 -6.18 -12.01
CA ARG A 68 -3.69 -4.77 -11.63
C ARG A 68 -4.90 -4.16 -10.91
N ASP A 69 -6.12 -4.48 -11.32
CA ASP A 69 -7.39 -4.03 -10.71
C ASP A 69 -7.62 -4.60 -9.30
N GLU A 70 -6.93 -5.69 -8.95
CA GLU A 70 -7.02 -6.36 -7.64
C GLU A 70 -5.89 -5.93 -6.70
N PHE A 71 -4.87 -5.23 -7.19
CA PHE A 71 -3.67 -4.90 -6.41
C PHE A 71 -3.97 -4.08 -5.17
N VAL A 72 -4.81 -3.04 -5.28
CA VAL A 72 -5.22 -2.20 -4.14
C VAL A 72 -5.91 -3.03 -3.06
N ARG A 73 -6.75 -4.00 -3.45
CA ARG A 73 -7.42 -4.91 -2.51
C ARG A 73 -6.42 -5.81 -1.81
N LEU A 74 -5.42 -6.34 -2.53
CA LEU A 74 -4.36 -7.15 -1.96
C LEU A 74 -3.57 -6.37 -0.89
N VAL A 75 -3.01 -5.21 -1.24
CA VAL A 75 -2.19 -4.43 -0.29
C VAL A 75 -3.01 -3.90 0.89
N GLY A 76 -4.28 -3.55 0.67
CA GLY A 76 -5.20 -3.16 1.74
C GLY A 76 -5.49 -4.31 2.70
N ALA A 77 -5.74 -5.52 2.19
CA ALA A 77 -5.96 -6.72 3.00
C ALA A 77 -4.71 -7.09 3.81
N LEU A 78 -3.52 -7.03 3.21
CA LEU A 78 -2.25 -7.28 3.90
C LEU A 78 -1.98 -6.26 5.01
N ALA A 79 -2.20 -4.97 4.74
CA ALA A 79 -2.05 -3.93 5.76
C ALA A 79 -3.00 -4.16 6.94
N ARG A 80 -4.25 -4.52 6.67
CA ARG A 80 -5.26 -4.86 7.69
C ARG A 80 -4.86 -6.10 8.50
N CYS A 81 -4.33 -7.13 7.84
CA CYS A 81 -3.80 -8.33 8.50
C CYS A 81 -2.70 -7.99 9.51
N ASP A 82 -1.73 -7.13 9.19
CA ASP A 82 -0.72 -6.69 10.17
C ASP A 82 -1.31 -5.84 11.30
N ILE A 83 -2.26 -4.95 11.01
CA ILE A 83 -2.91 -4.12 12.04
C ILE A 83 -3.64 -5.00 13.06
N GLU A 84 -4.42 -5.96 12.57
CA GLU A 84 -5.25 -6.85 13.40
C GLU A 84 -4.47 -8.07 13.94
N LYS A 85 -3.21 -8.27 13.52
CA LYS A 85 -2.37 -9.43 13.88
C LYS A 85 -2.96 -10.79 13.50
N ARG A 86 -3.76 -10.84 12.42
CA ARG A 86 -4.52 -12.03 11.98
C ARG A 86 -3.78 -12.92 10.97
N TYR A 87 -2.49 -13.14 11.19
CA TYR A 87 -1.64 -13.90 10.27
C TYR A 87 -2.09 -15.36 10.10
N ALA A 88 -2.52 -16.00 11.18
CA ALA A 88 -2.89 -17.42 11.19
C ALA A 88 -4.21 -17.72 10.45
N GLU A 89 -5.10 -16.73 10.33
CA GLU A 89 -6.40 -16.89 9.65
C GLU A 89 -6.28 -16.79 8.12
N VAL A 90 -5.13 -16.31 7.61
CA VAL A 90 -4.87 -16.11 6.18
C VAL A 90 -4.00 -17.24 5.61
N ALA A 91 -3.22 -17.91 6.45
CA ALA A 91 -2.29 -18.98 6.06
C ALA A 91 -2.91 -20.39 6.07
N GLY A 92 -4.19 -20.53 6.45
CA GLY A 92 -4.95 -21.78 6.44
C GLY A 92 -5.96 -21.81 5.29
#